data_AF-A0A849QUY1-F1
#
_entry.id   AF-A0A849QUY1-F1
#
_cell.length_a   1.000
_cell.length_b   1.000
_cell.length_c   1.000
_cell.angle_alpha   90.00
_cell.angle_beta   90.00
_cell.angle_gamma   90.00
#
_symmetry.space_group_name_H-M   'P 1'
#
loop_
_entity.id
_entity.type
_entity.pdbx_description
1 polymer ?
#
loop_
_entity_poly.entity_id
_entity_poly.type
_entity_poly.pdbx_seq_one_letter_code
_entity_poly.pdbx_strand_id
1 'polypeptide(L)'
;PIMMGEFLVEHRIGYKKGVMGGNIWLLAETLEAALKASETAIRAIDRIEGAITPFDVCAAGSKPETKYPEIGPTTNHPYCPTLMHKISGSKVPDGVTAIPEIVINGLSLDSVKRAMKAAVDSVRDVEGVVKLSAGNYGGRLGRYKIYLDDL
;
A
#
# COMPACT_ATOMS: atom_id res chain seq x y z
N PRO A 1 29.07 11.21 -24.45
CA PRO A 1 29.85 12.34 -23.90
C PRO A 1 28.94 13.30 -23.13
N ILE A 2 29.34 13.68 -21.91
CA ILE A 2 28.67 14.64 -21.01
C ILE A 2 29.74 15.54 -20.37
N MET A 3 29.34 16.65 -19.73
CA MET A 3 30.30 17.55 -19.06
C MET A 3 31.18 16.85 -18.00
N MET A 4 30.69 15.74 -17.44
CA MET A 4 31.40 14.90 -16.48
C MET A 4 32.13 13.69 -17.12
N GLY A 5 32.39 13.72 -18.43
CA GLY A 5 33.09 12.66 -19.15
C GLY A 5 32.17 11.83 -20.04
N GLU A 6 31.99 10.55 -19.74
CA GLU A 6 31.21 9.61 -20.56
C GLU A 6 29.98 9.08 -19.81
N PHE A 7 28.83 9.09 -20.48
CA PHE A 7 27.63 8.42 -20.00
C PHE A 7 27.58 7.02 -20.61
N LEU A 8 27.75 6.01 -19.76
CA LEU A 8 27.63 4.61 -20.13
C LEU A 8 26.21 4.14 -19.87
N VAL A 9 25.60 3.50 -20.87
CA VAL A 9 24.26 2.91 -20.77
C VAL A 9 24.25 1.58 -21.49
N GLU A 10 23.57 0.60 -20.90
CA GLU A 10 23.43 -0.72 -21.49
C GLU A 10 22.47 -0.69 -22.69
N HIS A 11 22.80 -1.40 -23.78
CA HIS A 11 21.98 -1.41 -25.00
C HIS A 11 20.62 -2.10 -24.80
N ARG A 12 20.48 -2.94 -23.77
CA ARG A 12 19.27 -3.73 -23.51
C ARG A 12 18.94 -3.74 -22.02
N ILE A 13 17.66 -3.62 -21.71
CA ILE A 13 17.13 -3.74 -20.35
C ILE A 13 16.07 -4.85 -20.36
N GLY A 14 16.22 -5.81 -19.44
CA GLY A 14 15.27 -6.92 -19.31
C GLY A 14 13.95 -6.47 -18.68
N TYR A 15 12.84 -7.09 -19.11
CA TYR A 15 11.54 -6.94 -18.46
C TYR A 15 10.88 -8.32 -18.29
N LYS A 16 9.97 -8.43 -17.33
CA LYS A 16 9.18 -9.64 -17.10
C LYS A 16 7.78 -9.29 -16.61
N LYS A 17 6.86 -10.25 -16.66
CA LYS A 17 5.55 -10.12 -16.01
C LYS A 17 5.74 -10.17 -14.49
N GLY A 18 5.39 -9.08 -13.83
CA GLY A 18 5.39 -8.96 -12.37
C GLY A 18 4.00 -9.09 -11.75
N VAL A 19 3.93 -8.74 -10.47
CA VAL A 19 2.68 -8.61 -9.70
C VAL A 19 2.60 -7.18 -9.20
N MET A 20 1.44 -6.54 -9.36
CA MET A 20 1.19 -5.19 -8.89
C MET A 20 0.03 -5.16 -7.89
N GLY A 21 0.07 -4.22 -6.95
CA GLY A 21 -1.07 -3.94 -6.07
C GLY A 21 -1.21 -4.85 -4.85
N GLY A 22 -0.15 -5.57 -4.45
CA GLY A 22 -0.09 -6.06 -3.07
C GLY A 22 -0.17 -4.86 -2.13
N ASN A 23 -0.86 -4.96 -1.01
CA ASN A 23 -1.02 -3.79 -0.15
C ASN A 23 -1.30 -4.16 1.31
N ILE A 24 -0.96 -3.24 2.20
CA ILE A 24 -1.41 -3.24 3.59
C ILE A 24 -1.94 -1.85 3.96
N TRP A 25 -2.91 -1.81 4.86
CA TRP A 25 -3.47 -0.60 5.45
C TRP A 25 -3.15 -0.55 6.93
N LEU A 26 -2.68 0.59 7.40
CA LEU A 26 -2.31 0.81 8.80
C LEU A 26 -3.32 1.77 9.42
N LEU A 27 -4.26 1.25 10.20
CA LEU A 27 -5.29 2.07 10.84
C LEU A 27 -4.73 2.56 12.18
N ALA A 28 -4.51 3.87 12.29
CA ALA A 28 -3.82 4.45 13.43
C ALA A 28 -4.64 5.53 14.15
N GLU A 29 -4.36 5.69 15.44
CA GLU A 29 -5.01 6.66 16.32
C GLU A 29 -4.63 8.11 16.01
N THR A 30 -3.42 8.32 15.48
CA THR A 30 -2.89 9.63 15.12
C THR A 30 -2.20 9.59 13.76
N LEU A 31 -2.03 10.77 13.15
CA LEU A 31 -1.27 10.92 11.91
C LEU A 31 0.20 10.54 12.13
N GLU A 32 0.77 10.91 13.27
CA GLU A 32 2.15 10.62 13.64
C GLU A 32 2.39 9.11 13.77
N ALA A 33 1.47 8.38 14.41
CA ALA A 33 1.54 6.93 14.50
C ALA A 33 1.43 6.27 13.11
N ALA A 34 0.50 6.75 12.28
CA ALA A 34 0.35 6.30 10.89
C ALA A 34 1.64 6.50 10.07
N LEU A 35 2.26 7.68 10.13
CA LEU A 35 3.50 7.99 9.41
C LEU A 35 4.67 7.13 9.91
N LYS A 36 4.84 7.02 11.24
CA LYS A 36 5.90 6.19 11.83
C LYS A 36 5.76 4.72 11.44
N ALA A 37 4.54 4.18 11.48
CA ALA A 37 4.25 2.81 11.06
C ALA A 37 4.53 2.63 9.56
N SER A 38 4.14 3.60 8.73
CA SER A 38 4.36 3.58 7.29
C SER A 38 5.85 3.58 6.93
N GLU A 39 6.65 4.46 7.53
CA GLU A 39 8.10 4.50 7.33
C GLU A 39 8.77 3.19 7.79
N THR A 40 8.30 2.62 8.90
CA THR A 40 8.80 1.34 9.44
C THR A 40 8.49 0.19 8.48
N ALA A 41 7.29 0.16 7.91
CA ALA A 41 6.90 -0.81 6.88
C ALA A 41 7.75 -0.67 5.61
N ILE A 42 7.91 0.56 5.09
CA ILE A 42 8.69 0.82 3.87
C ILE A 42 10.14 0.38 4.04
N ARG A 43 10.81 0.76 5.14
CA ARG A 43 12.19 0.33 5.42
C ARG A 43 12.35 -1.19 5.51
N ALA A 44 11.32 -1.90 5.95
CA ALA A 44 11.32 -3.36 5.97
C ALA A 44 11.16 -3.93 4.56
N ILE A 45 10.27 -3.35 3.74
CA ILE A 45 10.04 -3.74 2.34
C ILE A 45 11.28 -3.47 1.48
N ASP A 46 12.00 -2.37 1.68
CA ASP A 46 13.21 -2.00 0.93
C ASP A 46 14.33 -3.05 1.02
N ARG A 47 14.29 -3.90 2.06
CA ARG A 47 15.23 -5.01 2.23
C ARG A 47 14.83 -6.26 1.44
N ILE A 48 13.65 -6.27 0.82
CA ILE A 48 13.13 -7.40 0.06
C ILE A 48 13.44 -7.22 -1.43
N GLU A 49 14.39 -8.02 -1.89
CA GLU A 49 14.78 -8.03 -3.30
C GLU A 49 13.58 -8.33 -4.22
N GLY A 50 13.44 -7.49 -5.25
CA GLY A 50 12.41 -7.63 -6.27
C GLY A 50 11.03 -7.17 -5.83
N ALA A 51 10.93 -6.36 -4.77
CA ALA A 51 9.74 -5.61 -4.38
C ALA A 51 10.05 -4.11 -4.33
N ILE A 52 9.04 -3.27 -4.59
CA ILE A 52 9.12 -1.81 -4.50
C ILE A 52 7.82 -1.25 -3.92
N THR A 53 7.89 -0.06 -3.31
CA THR A 53 6.75 0.74 -2.86
C THR A 53 6.56 1.96 -3.78
N PRO A 54 5.81 1.86 -4.89
CA PRO A 54 5.79 2.91 -5.92
C PRO A 54 5.21 4.26 -5.47
N PHE A 55 4.50 4.28 -4.35
CA PHE A 55 3.89 5.49 -3.78
C PHE A 55 4.54 5.92 -2.46
N ASP A 56 5.53 5.18 -1.97
CA ASP A 56 5.90 5.18 -0.55
C ASP A 56 4.65 5.04 0.33
N VAL A 57 4.21 6.15 0.93
CA VAL A 57 2.95 6.23 1.69
C VAL A 57 1.82 6.71 0.79
N CYS A 58 0.90 5.81 0.42
CA CYS A 58 -0.32 6.20 -0.28
C CYS A 58 -1.31 6.84 0.71
N ALA A 59 -1.39 8.17 0.67
CA ALA A 59 -2.35 8.94 1.48
C ALA A 59 -3.77 8.97 0.89
N ALA A 60 -3.97 8.45 -0.33
CA ALA A 60 -5.20 8.60 -1.09
C ALA A 60 -5.71 7.25 -1.63
N GLY A 61 -6.22 6.40 -0.74
CA GLY A 61 -6.88 5.15 -1.12
C GLY A 61 -8.09 5.37 -2.03
N SER A 62 -8.26 4.51 -3.03
CA SER A 62 -9.30 4.62 -4.04
C SER A 62 -10.23 3.41 -4.09
N LYS A 63 -11.37 3.56 -4.76
CA LYS A 63 -12.31 2.47 -5.06
C LYS A 63 -12.80 2.58 -6.51
N PRO A 64 -13.14 1.46 -7.17
CA PRO A 64 -13.61 1.46 -8.54
C PRO A 64 -15.04 1.99 -8.67
N GLU A 65 -15.89 1.82 -7.64
CA GLU A 65 -17.26 2.34 -7.66
C GLU A 65 -17.24 3.87 -7.64
N THR A 66 -17.75 4.49 -8.70
CA THR A 66 -17.72 5.94 -8.88
C THR A 66 -19.00 6.43 -9.55
N LYS A 67 -19.39 7.67 -9.22
CA LYS A 67 -20.42 8.43 -9.95
C LYS A 67 -19.83 9.23 -11.12
N TYR A 68 -18.49 9.26 -11.20
CA TYR A 68 -17.69 10.02 -12.16
C TYR A 68 -16.78 9.04 -12.93
N PRO A 69 -17.33 8.21 -13.83
CA PRO A 69 -16.55 7.20 -14.55
C PRO A 69 -15.45 7.80 -15.43
N GLU A 70 -15.60 9.04 -15.87
CA GLU A 70 -14.68 9.77 -16.74
C GLU A 70 -13.33 10.11 -16.09
N ILE A 71 -13.27 10.17 -14.76
CA ILE A 71 -12.04 10.45 -14.01
C ILE A 71 -11.39 9.21 -13.38
N GLY A 72 -12.00 8.03 -13.56
CA GLY A 72 -11.50 6.78 -13.00
C GLY A 72 -11.84 6.56 -11.51
N PRO A 73 -11.05 5.74 -10.79
CA PRO A 73 -11.28 5.44 -9.38
C PRO A 73 -11.31 6.70 -8.53
N THR A 74 -12.32 6.80 -7.67
CA THR A 74 -12.48 7.94 -6.75
C THR A 74 -12.08 7.55 -5.34
N THR A 75 -11.97 8.53 -4.44
CA THR A 75 -11.66 8.31 -3.03
C THR A 75 -12.50 7.18 -2.42
N ASN A 76 -11.86 6.33 -1.62
CA ASN A 76 -12.52 5.27 -0.88
C ASN A 76 -13.22 5.84 0.37
N HIS A 77 -14.24 6.67 0.15
CA HIS A 77 -14.92 7.45 1.18
C HIS A 77 -15.42 6.67 2.41
N PRO A 78 -15.81 5.37 2.35
CA PRO A 78 -16.13 4.62 3.56
C PRO A 78 -14.96 4.54 4.56
N TYR A 79 -13.72 4.66 4.09
CA TYR A 79 -12.50 4.64 4.90
C TYR A 79 -11.87 6.02 5.10
N CYS A 80 -12.59 7.12 4.86
CA CYS A 80 -12.10 8.46 5.15
C CYS A 80 -12.45 8.86 6.59
N PRO A 81 -11.48 9.06 7.50
CA PRO A 81 -11.75 9.41 8.90
C PRO A 81 -12.55 10.70 9.07
N THR A 82 -12.30 11.70 8.23
CA THR A 82 -13.01 12.99 8.24
C THR A 82 -14.50 12.91 7.84
N LEU A 83 -14.92 11.77 7.28
CA LEU A 83 -16.29 11.50 6.87
C LEU A 83 -17.02 10.54 7.82
N MET A 84 -16.35 9.97 8.82
CA MET A 84 -16.87 8.92 9.68
C MET A 84 -18.27 9.21 10.25
N HIS A 85 -18.49 10.44 10.74
CA HIS A 85 -19.78 10.88 11.29
C HIS A 85 -20.69 11.61 10.29
N LYS A 86 -20.27 11.71 9.03
CA LYS A 86 -20.98 12.46 7.97
C LYS A 86 -21.66 11.56 6.94
N ILE A 87 -21.32 10.27 6.91
CA ILE A 87 -21.89 9.29 5.99
C ILE A 87 -22.46 8.09 6.73
N SER A 88 -23.50 7.48 6.18
CA SER A 88 -23.92 6.14 6.59
C SER A 88 -22.98 5.09 6.00
N GLY A 89 -22.64 4.06 6.79
CA GLY A 89 -21.78 2.96 6.32
C GLY A 89 -20.28 3.26 6.30
N SER A 90 -19.81 4.19 7.14
CA SER A 90 -18.38 4.31 7.40
C SER A 90 -17.80 2.96 7.89
N LYS A 91 -16.58 2.67 7.44
CA LYS A 91 -15.80 1.49 7.81
C LYS A 91 -14.55 1.86 8.62
N VAL A 92 -14.44 3.13 9.01
CA VAL A 92 -13.39 3.62 9.91
C VAL A 92 -13.76 3.17 11.33
N PRO A 93 -12.91 2.39 12.01
CA PRO A 93 -13.12 2.03 13.42
C PRO A 93 -13.08 3.26 14.33
N ASP A 94 -13.75 3.18 15.49
CA ASP A 94 -13.66 4.22 16.51
C ASP A 94 -12.21 4.45 16.95
N GLY A 95 -11.85 5.72 17.14
CA GLY A 95 -10.49 6.13 17.54
C GLY A 95 -9.48 6.22 16.40
N VAL A 96 -9.79 5.74 15.18
CA VAL A 96 -8.87 5.82 14.04
C VAL A 96 -8.99 7.18 13.34
N THR A 97 -7.87 7.90 13.22
CA THR A 97 -7.81 9.22 12.58
C THR A 97 -7.00 9.26 11.30
N ALA A 98 -6.19 8.23 11.03
CA ALA A 98 -5.38 8.10 9.83
C ALA A 98 -5.31 6.65 9.32
N ILE A 99 -5.39 6.45 8.01
CA ILE A 99 -5.31 5.14 7.34
C ILE A 99 -4.45 5.23 6.07
N PRO A 100 -3.11 5.29 6.18
CA PRO A 100 -2.24 5.14 5.02
C PRO A 100 -2.30 3.72 4.44
N GLU A 101 -2.08 3.65 3.14
CA GLU A 101 -1.89 2.41 2.41
C GLU A 101 -0.43 2.31 1.94
N ILE A 102 0.17 1.12 2.08
CA ILE A 102 1.46 0.80 1.49
C ILE A 102 1.22 -0.15 0.33
N VAL A 103 1.36 0.37 -0.90
CA VAL A 103 1.22 -0.43 -2.13
C VAL A 103 2.58 -1.04 -2.47
N ILE A 104 2.57 -2.30 -2.88
CA ILE A 104 3.74 -3.11 -3.17
C ILE A 104 3.59 -3.72 -4.56
N ASN A 105 4.58 -3.44 -5.41
CA ASN A 105 4.76 -4.12 -6.69
C ASN A 105 6.00 -5.01 -6.61
N GLY A 106 6.03 -6.11 -7.36
CA GLY A 106 7.17 -7.00 -7.35
C GLY A 106 7.37 -7.82 -8.62
N LEU A 107 8.58 -8.35 -8.75
CA LEU A 107 9.02 -9.20 -9.87
C LEU A 107 8.40 -10.61 -9.84
N SER A 108 7.79 -11.02 -8.72
CA SER A 108 7.06 -12.28 -8.56
C SER A 108 5.98 -12.16 -7.48
N LEU A 109 5.07 -13.14 -7.42
CA LEU A 109 4.10 -13.23 -6.31
C LEU A 109 4.82 -13.45 -4.97
N ASP A 110 5.89 -14.24 -4.98
CA ASP A 110 6.69 -14.51 -3.78
C ASP A 110 7.34 -13.24 -3.23
N SER A 111 7.95 -12.39 -4.08
CA SER A 111 8.57 -11.15 -3.61
C SER A 111 7.54 -10.20 -2.98
N VAL A 112 6.34 -10.12 -3.55
CA VAL A 112 5.23 -9.34 -2.97
C VAL A 112 4.79 -9.93 -1.63
N LYS A 113 4.62 -11.25 -1.51
CA LYS A 113 4.26 -11.89 -0.24
C LYS A 113 5.31 -11.67 0.85
N ARG A 114 6.60 -11.85 0.52
CA ARG A 114 7.70 -11.59 1.46
C ARG A 114 7.75 -10.13 1.90
N ALA A 115 7.51 -9.19 0.99
CA ALA A 115 7.42 -7.76 1.30
C ALA A 115 6.23 -7.42 2.20
N MET A 116 5.04 -7.94 1.89
CA MET A 116 3.85 -7.77 2.75
C MET A 116 4.10 -8.35 4.15
N LYS A 117 4.68 -9.56 4.24
CA LYS A 117 5.02 -10.19 5.52
C LYS A 117 5.99 -9.31 6.32
N ALA A 118 7.08 -8.87 5.70
CA ALA A 118 8.09 -8.03 6.35
C ALA A 118 7.48 -6.73 6.90
N ALA A 119 6.55 -6.13 6.17
CA ALA A 119 5.83 -4.94 6.60
C ALA A 119 4.87 -5.21 7.76
N VAL A 120 4.10 -6.31 7.71
CA VAL A 120 3.19 -6.73 8.79
C VAL A 120 3.97 -7.00 10.08
N ASP A 121 5.08 -7.72 9.98
CA ASP A 121 5.90 -8.09 11.13
C ASP A 121 6.62 -6.86 11.73
N SER A 122 7.01 -5.87 10.91
CA SER A 122 7.73 -4.69 11.39
C SER A 122 6.86 -3.67 12.14
N VAL A 123 5.55 -3.63 11.87
CA VAL A 123 4.63 -2.64 12.45
C VAL A 123 3.84 -3.15 13.66
N ARG A 124 3.98 -4.42 14.03
CA ARG A 124 3.21 -5.08 15.10
C ARG A 124 3.29 -4.37 16.44
N ASP A 125 4.46 -3.83 16.77
CA ASP A 125 4.74 -3.19 18.06
C ASP A 125 4.78 -1.65 17.96
N VAL A 126 4.31 -1.08 16.85
CA VAL A 126 4.24 0.37 16.70
C VAL A 126 3.04 0.90 17.47
N GLU A 127 3.32 1.62 18.56
CA GLU A 127 2.32 2.30 19.38
C GLU A 127 1.41 3.22 18.53
N GLY A 128 0.11 3.15 18.79
CA GLY A 128 -0.92 3.91 18.08
C GLY A 128 -1.42 3.26 16.79
N VAL A 129 -0.90 2.09 16.38
CA VAL A 129 -1.52 1.27 15.32
C VAL A 129 -2.61 0.41 15.94
N VAL A 130 -3.86 0.71 15.61
CA VAL A 130 -5.05 0.02 16.14
C VAL A 130 -5.29 -1.29 15.41
N LYS A 131 -5.12 -1.28 14.07
CA LYS A 131 -5.45 -2.40 13.22
C LYS A 131 -4.65 -2.40 11.93
N LEU A 132 -4.28 -3.60 11.48
CA LEU A 132 -3.78 -3.84 10.14
C LEU A 132 -4.90 -4.44 9.28
N SER A 133 -4.99 -4.01 8.02
CA SER A 133 -5.92 -4.55 7.04
C SER A 133 -5.29 -4.57 5.64
N ALA A 134 -6.05 -4.99 4.63
CA ALA A 134 -5.68 -4.85 3.24
C ALA A 134 -6.91 -4.51 2.38
N GLY A 135 -6.69 -3.69 1.35
CA GLY A 135 -7.64 -3.36 0.31
C GLY A 135 -7.82 -4.51 -0.68
N ASN A 136 -9.07 -4.77 -1.07
CA ASN A 136 -9.41 -5.74 -2.10
C ASN A 136 -10.69 -5.34 -2.84
N TYR A 137 -10.95 -6.00 -3.96
CA TYR A 137 -12.12 -5.76 -4.82
C TYR A 137 -13.10 -6.94 -4.82
N GLY A 138 -13.30 -7.56 -3.66
CA GLY A 138 -14.20 -8.73 -3.50
C GLY A 138 -13.76 -9.96 -4.29
N GLY A 139 -12.48 -10.03 -4.68
CA GLY A 139 -11.94 -11.12 -5.51
C GLY A 139 -12.42 -11.14 -6.96
N ARG A 140 -12.99 -10.04 -7.46
CA ARG A 140 -13.56 -9.95 -8.82
C ARG A 140 -12.63 -9.36 -9.88
N LEU A 141 -11.61 -8.61 -9.47
CA LEU A 141 -10.70 -7.90 -10.38
C LEU A 141 -9.30 -8.53 -10.44
N GLY A 142 -8.66 -8.73 -9.28
CA GLY A 142 -7.28 -9.24 -9.21
C GLY A 142 -7.18 -10.75 -9.41
N ARG A 143 -6.16 -11.18 -10.17
CA ARG A 143 -5.82 -12.61 -10.34
C ARG A 143 -5.29 -13.23 -9.04
N TYR A 144 -4.49 -12.48 -8.30
CA TYR A 144 -3.85 -12.96 -7.07
C TYR A 144 -4.64 -12.49 -5.84
N LYS A 145 -4.71 -13.37 -4.85
CA LYS A 145 -5.28 -13.08 -3.53
C LYS A 145 -4.20 -13.43 -2.50
N ILE A 146 -3.79 -12.45 -1.73
CA ILE A 146 -2.81 -12.62 -0.65
C ILE A 146 -3.57 -12.37 0.65
N TYR A 147 -3.79 -13.42 1.42
CA TYR A 147 -4.46 -13.34 2.71
C TYR A 147 -3.42 -13.01 3.78
N LEU A 148 -3.71 -12.02 4.63
CA LEU A 148 -2.79 -11.61 5.68
C LEU A 148 -2.56 -12.72 6.71
N ASP A 149 -3.55 -13.57 6.94
CA ASP A 149 -3.47 -14.71 7.87
C ASP A 149 -2.50 -15.81 7.38
N ASP A 150 -2.18 -15.83 6.08
CA ASP A 150 -1.23 -16.78 5.47
C ASP A 150 0.21 -16.25 5.45
N LEU A 151 0.47 -15.04 5.98
CA LEU A 151 1.76 -14.36 5.94
C LEU A 151 2.61 -14.59 7.20
#